data_AF-A0A317JVV9-F1
#
_entry.id   AF-A0A317JVV9-F1
#
_cell.length_a   1.000
_cell.length_b   1.000
_cell.length_c   1.000
_cell.angle_alpha   90.00
_cell.angle_beta   90.00
_cell.angle_gamma   90.00
#
_symmetry.space_group_name_H-M   'P 1'
#
loop_
_entity.id
_entity.type
_entity.pdbx_description
1 polymer ?
#
loop_
_entity_poly.entity_id
_entity_poly.type
_entity_poly.pdbx_seq_one_letter_code
_entity_poly.pdbx_strand_id
1 'polypeptide(L)'
;MEYFLELIQNVRPSLVQDEFYDEVDRRLHNFVAAAATLIDHTRRLVDDYAGTSFAEEYTRRKDELIAQPEATFVRDLRNFVLHYGLPTIGGTFSIGKEAFGSQIEIPTASLLTWKGWKPNSRRFLESRGEGVVLTEPLDAYAKSLDSLYQWLFPHRDVLHGAEIAEVNRLRDRFNETLTGRTPPSE
;
A
#
# COMPACT_ATOMS: atom_id res chain seq x y z
N MET A 1 -5.39 17.58 24.89
CA MET A 1 -4.36 17.51 25.96
C MET A 1 -4.51 16.26 26.81
N GLU A 2 -5.72 15.87 27.22
CA GLU A 2 -5.97 14.64 28.01
C GLU A 2 -5.42 13.36 27.35
N TYR A 3 -5.78 13.10 26.08
CA TYR A 3 -5.25 11.96 25.30
C TYR A 3 -3.73 11.94 25.15
N PHE A 4 -3.09 13.11 25.14
CA PHE A 4 -1.64 13.20 24.97
C PHE A 4 -0.90 12.79 26.25
N LEU A 5 -1.37 13.26 27.42
CA LEU A 5 -0.80 12.88 28.71
C LEU A 5 -0.94 11.36 28.94
N GLU A 6 -2.04 10.78 28.48
CA GLU A 6 -2.28 9.33 28.51
C GLU A 6 -1.30 8.51 27.64
N LEU A 7 -0.78 9.08 26.56
CA LEU A 7 0.19 8.43 25.67
C LEU A 7 1.64 8.50 26.19
N ILE A 8 1.96 9.44 27.07
CA ILE A 8 3.32 9.66 27.59
C ILE A 8 3.49 9.29 29.07
N GLN A 9 2.40 9.04 29.81
CA GLN A 9 2.49 8.63 31.21
C GLN A 9 2.97 7.19 31.35
N ASN A 10 3.74 6.91 32.40
CA ASN A 10 4.28 5.58 32.68
C ASN A 10 3.87 5.07 34.08
N VAL A 11 2.79 5.61 34.63
CA VAL A 11 2.42 5.46 36.06
C VAL A 11 1.22 4.52 36.26
N ARG A 12 0.42 4.27 35.21
CA ARG A 12 -0.76 3.37 35.24
C ARG A 12 -0.86 2.61 33.92
N PRO A 13 -1.52 1.43 33.89
CA PRO A 13 -1.90 0.78 32.63
C PRO A 13 -2.72 1.77 31.81
N SER A 14 -2.20 2.15 30.65
CA SER A 14 -2.83 3.15 29.81
C SER A 14 -3.65 2.43 28.76
N LEU A 15 -4.93 2.18 29.07
CA LEU A 15 -5.91 1.65 28.10
C LEU A 15 -5.87 2.46 26.79
N VAL A 16 -5.64 3.77 26.89
CA VAL A 16 -5.52 4.68 25.76
C VAL A 16 -4.26 4.42 24.92
N GLN A 17 -3.12 4.13 25.56
CA GLN A 17 -1.88 3.80 24.86
C GLN A 17 -1.99 2.43 24.18
N ASP A 18 -2.57 1.45 24.86
CA ASP A 18 -2.82 0.12 24.31
C ASP A 18 -3.76 0.22 23.09
N GLU A 19 -4.91 0.90 23.23
CA GLU A 19 -5.85 1.13 22.12
C GLU A 19 -5.22 1.88 20.94
N PHE A 20 -4.33 2.84 21.22
CA PHE A 20 -3.61 3.56 20.17
C PHE A 20 -2.68 2.64 19.39
N TYR A 21 -1.83 1.86 20.09
CA TYR A 21 -0.89 0.98 19.42
C TYR A 21 -1.59 -0.20 18.72
N ASP A 22 -2.66 -0.75 19.30
CA ASP A 22 -3.51 -1.75 18.64
C ASP A 22 -4.09 -1.23 17.32
N GLU A 23 -4.52 0.04 17.30
CA GLU A 23 -5.05 0.66 16.08
C GLU A 23 -3.94 0.91 15.05
N VAL A 24 -2.72 1.28 15.48
CA VAL A 24 -1.56 1.39 14.58
C VAL A 24 -1.22 0.04 13.98
N ASP A 25 -1.16 -1.02 14.78
CA ASP A 25 -0.89 -2.38 14.33
C ASP A 25 -1.95 -2.87 13.35
N ARG A 26 -3.24 -2.66 13.66
CA ARG A 26 -4.35 -2.99 12.78
C ARG A 26 -4.25 -2.27 11.44
N ARG A 27 -3.92 -0.97 11.45
CA ARG A 27 -3.76 -0.17 10.21
C ARG A 27 -2.54 -0.61 9.42
N LEU A 28 -1.41 -0.87 10.07
CA LEU A 28 -0.20 -1.37 9.43
C LEU A 28 -0.48 -2.71 8.73
N HIS A 29 -1.08 -3.66 9.45
CA HIS A 29 -1.49 -4.94 8.90
C HIS A 29 -2.41 -4.78 7.69
N ASN A 30 -3.47 -3.97 7.81
CA ASN A 30 -4.42 -3.75 6.73
C ASN A 30 -3.75 -3.11 5.51
N PHE A 31 -2.87 -2.13 5.71
CA PHE A 31 -2.15 -1.48 4.63
C PHE A 31 -1.28 -2.48 3.85
N VAL A 32 -0.42 -3.24 4.54
CA VAL A 32 0.49 -4.17 3.86
C VAL A 32 -0.26 -5.34 3.20
N ALA A 33 -1.36 -5.80 3.80
CA ALA A 33 -2.21 -6.85 3.23
C ALA A 33 -2.96 -6.37 1.98
N ALA A 34 -3.56 -5.18 2.04
CA ALA A 34 -4.30 -4.59 0.92
C ALA A 34 -3.37 -4.28 -0.26
N ALA A 35 -2.20 -3.68 0.00
CA ALA A 35 -1.20 -3.40 -1.03
C ALA A 35 -0.74 -4.67 -1.74
N ALA A 36 -0.44 -5.73 -0.98
CA ALA A 36 -0.07 -7.02 -1.55
C ALA A 36 -1.19 -7.64 -2.40
N THR A 37 -2.43 -7.58 -1.92
CA THR A 37 -3.61 -8.10 -2.65
C THR A 37 -3.81 -7.37 -3.98
N LEU A 38 -3.69 -6.03 -3.97
CA LEU A 38 -3.81 -5.21 -5.18
C LEU A 38 -2.73 -5.56 -6.21
N ILE A 39 -1.47 -5.70 -5.77
CA ILE A 39 -0.36 -6.13 -6.64
C ILE A 39 -0.61 -7.51 -7.22
N ASP A 40 -1.03 -8.47 -6.39
CA ASP A 40 -1.23 -9.85 -6.85
C ASP A 40 -2.39 -9.96 -7.84
N HIS A 41 -3.47 -9.21 -7.62
CA HIS A 41 -4.60 -9.19 -8.54
C HIS A 41 -4.25 -8.50 -9.86
N THR A 42 -3.56 -7.36 -9.81
CA THR A 42 -3.18 -6.62 -11.01
C THR A 42 -2.11 -7.34 -11.83
N ARG A 43 -1.18 -8.05 -11.21
CA ARG A 43 -0.25 -8.94 -11.92
C ARG A 43 -1.00 -9.98 -12.74
N ARG A 44 -1.97 -10.68 -12.13
CA ARG A 44 -2.77 -11.68 -12.85
C ARG A 44 -3.55 -11.07 -14.01
N LEU A 45 -4.08 -9.86 -13.83
CA LEU A 45 -4.73 -9.12 -14.92
C LEU A 45 -3.74 -8.83 -16.06
N VAL A 46 -2.52 -8.40 -15.74
CA VAL A 46 -1.51 -8.06 -16.76
C VAL A 46 -1.00 -9.30 -17.50
N ASP A 47 -1.00 -10.47 -16.86
CA ASP A 47 -0.60 -11.74 -17.49
C ASP A 47 -1.44 -12.05 -18.76
N ASP A 48 -2.70 -11.61 -18.81
CA ASP A 48 -3.58 -11.75 -19.98
C ASP A 48 -3.09 -10.94 -21.21
N TYR A 49 -2.15 -10.02 -21.01
CA TYR A 49 -1.56 -9.17 -22.06
C TYR A 49 -0.10 -9.53 -22.33
N ALA A 50 0.34 -10.73 -21.96
CA ALA A 50 1.72 -11.19 -22.18
C ALA A 50 2.15 -11.02 -23.65
N GLY A 51 3.35 -10.47 -23.85
CA GLY A 51 3.90 -10.20 -25.19
C GLY A 51 3.43 -8.90 -25.85
N THR A 52 2.60 -8.10 -25.17
CA THR A 52 2.25 -6.74 -25.62
C THR A 52 3.22 -5.71 -25.05
N SER A 53 3.36 -4.58 -25.75
CA SER A 53 4.12 -3.42 -25.26
C SER A 53 3.56 -2.86 -23.95
N PHE A 54 2.26 -3.02 -23.70
CA PHE A 54 1.64 -2.66 -22.42
C PHE A 54 2.16 -3.51 -21.26
N ALA A 55 2.24 -4.83 -21.43
CA ALA A 55 2.76 -5.72 -20.39
C ALA A 55 4.26 -5.50 -20.14
N GLU A 56 5.03 -5.16 -21.17
CA GLU A 56 6.44 -4.76 -21.06
C GLU A 56 6.59 -3.46 -20.25
N GLU A 57 5.79 -2.44 -20.56
CA GLU A 57 5.77 -1.16 -19.85
C GLU A 57 5.36 -1.32 -18.38
N TYR A 58 4.33 -2.12 -18.09
CA TYR A 58 3.94 -2.45 -16.72
C TYR A 58 5.10 -3.12 -15.96
N THR A 59 5.76 -4.09 -16.60
CA THR A 59 6.89 -4.79 -16.00
C THR A 59 8.03 -3.82 -15.68
N ARG A 60 8.37 -2.91 -16.60
CA ARG A 60 9.39 -1.89 -16.37
C ARG A 60 9.06 -1.01 -15.16
N ARG A 61 7.84 -0.47 -15.10
CA ARG A 61 7.40 0.41 -13.98
C ARG A 61 7.36 -0.32 -12.64
N LYS A 62 6.90 -1.57 -12.64
CA LYS A 62 6.92 -2.44 -11.46
C LYS A 62 8.36 -2.70 -11.00
N ASP A 63 9.28 -2.93 -11.93
CA ASP A 63 10.69 -3.17 -11.63
C ASP A 63 11.38 -1.91 -11.06
N GLU A 64 11.07 -0.73 -11.60
CA GLU A 64 11.48 0.58 -11.06
C GLU A 64 10.98 0.77 -9.62
N LEU A 65 9.73 0.37 -9.34
CA LEU A 65 9.14 0.45 -8.00
C LEU A 65 9.88 -0.47 -7.01
N ILE A 66 10.11 -1.74 -7.35
CA ILE A 66 10.77 -2.69 -6.43
C ILE A 66 12.27 -2.41 -6.25
N ALA A 67 12.88 -1.62 -7.14
CA ALA A 67 14.25 -1.16 -6.99
C ALA A 67 14.41 -0.14 -5.85
N GLN A 68 13.32 0.50 -5.42
CA GLN A 68 13.34 1.46 -4.31
C GLN A 68 13.60 0.73 -2.97
N PRO A 69 14.53 1.21 -2.12
CA PRO A 69 14.81 0.62 -0.82
C PRO A 69 13.57 0.51 0.08
N GLU A 70 12.76 1.56 0.13
CA GLU A 70 11.51 1.63 0.91
C GLU A 70 10.52 0.56 0.44
N ALA A 71 10.33 0.41 -0.87
CA ALA A 71 9.42 -0.60 -1.42
C ALA A 71 9.86 -2.03 -1.12
N THR A 72 11.17 -2.29 -1.19
CA THR A 72 11.72 -3.60 -0.82
C THR A 72 11.53 -3.89 0.66
N PHE A 73 11.79 -2.90 1.52
CA PHE A 73 11.54 -3.00 2.96
C PHE A 73 10.05 -3.26 3.25
N VAL A 74 9.12 -2.45 2.72
CA VAL A 74 7.68 -2.59 2.98
C VAL A 74 7.14 -3.95 2.52
N ARG A 75 7.64 -4.47 1.40
CA ARG A 75 7.28 -5.82 0.93
C ARG A 75 7.73 -6.91 1.90
N ASP A 76 8.92 -6.80 2.48
CA ASP A 76 9.37 -7.78 3.47
C ASP A 76 8.70 -7.55 4.84
N LEU A 77 8.38 -6.29 5.18
CA LEU A 77 7.60 -5.91 6.36
C LEU A 77 6.20 -6.55 6.32
N ARG A 78 5.58 -6.63 5.14
CA ARG A 78 4.36 -7.43 4.95
C ARG A 78 4.55 -8.87 5.43
N ASN A 79 5.62 -9.54 5.05
CA ASN A 79 5.85 -10.93 5.47
C ASN A 79 6.12 -11.02 6.97
N PHE A 80 6.83 -10.05 7.55
CA PHE A 80 7.00 -9.95 9.00
C PHE A 80 5.62 -9.84 9.69
N VAL A 81 4.82 -8.84 9.31
CA VAL A 81 3.53 -8.52 9.94
C VAL A 81 2.51 -9.65 9.76
N LEU A 82 2.45 -10.27 8.58
CA LEU A 82 1.44 -11.31 8.28
C LEU A 82 1.83 -12.71 8.75
N HIS A 83 3.12 -13.00 8.98
CA HIS A 83 3.58 -14.37 9.21
C HIS A 83 4.52 -14.56 10.40
N TYR A 84 5.10 -13.50 10.94
CA TYR A 84 5.99 -13.57 12.09
C TYR A 84 5.36 -12.95 13.34
N GLY A 85 4.88 -11.71 13.24
CA GLY A 85 4.24 -11.00 14.35
C GLY A 85 4.16 -9.51 14.10
N LEU A 86 3.62 -8.79 15.08
CA LEU A 86 3.57 -7.33 15.06
C LEU A 86 4.89 -6.74 15.56
N PRO A 87 5.39 -5.66 14.94
CA PRO A 87 6.61 -5.01 15.41
C PRO A 87 6.35 -4.31 16.75
N THR A 88 7.36 -4.23 17.61
CA THR A 88 7.24 -3.36 18.79
C THR A 88 7.20 -1.91 18.32
N ILE A 89 6.06 -1.25 18.49
CA ILE A 89 5.85 0.14 18.07
C ILE A 89 6.15 1.09 19.24
N GLY A 90 6.96 2.11 18.97
CA GLY A 90 7.19 3.24 19.85
C GLY A 90 6.64 4.54 19.27
N GLY A 91 6.33 5.50 20.15
CA GLY A 91 5.97 6.85 19.75
C GLY A 91 7.00 7.85 20.27
N THR A 92 7.56 8.68 19.39
CA THR A 92 8.37 9.84 19.79
C THR A 92 7.51 11.09 19.71
N PHE A 93 7.49 11.87 20.79
CA PHE A 93 6.78 13.13 20.85
C PHE A 93 7.75 14.28 21.07
N SER A 94 7.67 15.33 20.25
CA SER A 94 8.46 16.54 20.38
C SER A 94 7.55 17.73 20.67
N ILE A 95 7.91 18.49 21.71
CA ILE A 95 7.21 19.73 22.08
C ILE A 95 8.13 20.90 21.73
N GLY A 96 7.84 21.57 20.62
CA GLY A 96 8.45 22.84 20.24
C GLY A 96 7.66 24.04 20.79
N LYS A 97 8.26 25.23 20.75
CA LYS A 97 7.60 26.48 21.20
C LYS A 97 6.31 26.82 20.43
N GLU A 98 6.20 26.38 19.17
CA GLU A 98 5.06 26.68 18.29
C GLU A 98 4.40 25.45 17.65
N ALA A 99 5.01 24.26 17.80
CA ALA A 99 4.52 23.04 17.15
C ALA A 99 4.72 21.81 18.04
N PHE A 100 3.73 20.93 17.98
CA PHE A 100 3.78 19.59 18.54
C PHE A 100 4.05 18.60 17.41
N GLY A 101 5.11 17.80 17.54
CA GLY A 101 5.44 16.72 16.60
C GLY A 101 5.21 15.36 17.25
N SER A 102 4.67 14.41 16.47
CA SER A 102 4.57 13.01 16.88
C SER A 102 5.02 12.12 15.73
N GLN A 103 5.85 11.12 16.03
CA GLN A 103 6.27 10.12 15.07
C GLN A 103 6.07 8.73 15.65
N ILE A 104 5.65 7.81 14.79
CA ILE A 104 5.60 6.38 15.10
C ILE A 104 6.91 5.79 14.61
N GLU A 105 7.65 5.18 15.51
CA GLU A 105 8.95 4.57 15.24
C GLU A 105 8.93 3.11 15.61
N ILE A 106 9.61 2.30 14.80
CA ILE A 106 9.87 0.90 15.14
C ILE A 106 11.36 0.75 15.40
N PRO A 107 11.79 0.30 16.58
CA PRO A 107 13.20 0.06 16.85
C PRO A 107 13.80 -0.92 15.84
N THR A 108 14.88 -0.52 15.18
CA THR A 108 15.56 -1.35 14.17
C THR A 108 16.00 -2.68 14.76
N ALA A 109 16.48 -2.67 16.01
CA ALA A 109 16.86 -3.87 16.74
C ALA A 109 15.69 -4.87 16.88
N SER A 110 14.46 -4.38 17.10
CA SER A 110 13.26 -5.23 17.16
C SER A 110 12.97 -5.87 15.82
N LEU A 111 13.05 -5.12 14.72
CA LEU A 111 12.84 -5.65 13.37
C LEU A 111 13.89 -6.70 13.02
N LEU A 112 15.16 -6.43 13.33
CA LEU A 112 16.29 -7.32 13.04
C LEU A 112 16.26 -8.66 13.79
N THR A 113 15.38 -8.85 14.78
CA THR A 113 15.16 -10.16 15.41
C THR A 113 14.65 -11.21 14.42
N TRP A 114 13.88 -10.80 13.42
CA TRP A 114 13.39 -11.68 12.37
C TRP A 114 14.46 -11.92 11.31
N LYS A 115 14.82 -13.18 11.08
CA LYS A 115 15.88 -13.54 10.12
C LYS A 115 15.43 -13.55 8.66
N GLY A 116 14.13 -13.35 8.39
CA GLY A 116 13.53 -13.45 7.06
C GLY A 116 13.70 -12.23 6.15
N TRP A 117 14.33 -11.15 6.63
CA TRP A 117 14.64 -9.98 5.80
C TRP A 117 15.56 -10.34 4.62
N LYS A 118 15.19 -9.90 3.41
CA LYS A 118 16.07 -10.01 2.25
C LYS A 118 17.26 -9.06 2.39
N PRO A 119 18.38 -9.29 1.67
CA PRO A 119 19.59 -8.49 1.79
C PRO A 119 19.38 -6.97 1.62
N ASN A 120 18.49 -6.55 0.72
CA ASN A 120 18.20 -5.13 0.50
C ASN A 120 17.42 -4.52 1.67
N SER A 121 16.42 -5.22 2.20
CA SER A 121 15.65 -4.78 3.36
C SER A 121 16.51 -4.72 4.62
N ARG A 122 17.42 -5.70 4.78
CA ARG A 122 18.41 -5.67 5.87
C ARG A 122 19.33 -4.46 5.76
N ARG A 123 19.88 -4.17 4.57
CA ARG A 123 20.70 -2.97 4.35
C ARG A 123 19.94 -1.69 4.61
N PHE A 124 18.67 -1.64 4.21
CA PHE A 124 17.77 -0.52 4.53
C PHE A 124 17.67 -0.34 6.05
N LEU A 125 17.36 -1.40 6.80
CA LEU A 125 17.27 -1.35 8.26
C LEU A 125 18.58 -0.88 8.92
N GLU A 126 19.70 -1.45 8.49
CA GLU A 126 21.03 -1.08 9.00
C GLU A 126 21.39 0.39 8.72
N SER A 127 20.90 0.97 7.62
CA SER A 127 21.13 2.39 7.28
C SER A 127 20.29 3.37 8.10
N ARG A 128 19.21 2.92 8.77
CA ARG A 128 18.26 3.79 9.49
C ARG A 128 18.67 4.08 10.95
N GLY A 129 19.72 3.40 11.45
CA GLY A 129 20.19 3.60 12.82
C GLY A 129 19.28 2.93 13.86
N GLU A 130 18.89 3.67 14.90
CA GLU A 130 18.20 3.11 16.07
C GLU A 130 16.73 2.74 15.81
N GLY A 131 16.06 3.45 14.89
CA GLY A 131 14.64 3.26 14.61
C GLY A 131 14.26 3.60 13.17
N VAL A 132 13.16 3.02 12.72
CA VAL A 132 12.51 3.36 11.45
C VAL A 132 11.27 4.17 11.74
N VAL A 133 11.24 5.43 11.30
CA VAL A 133 10.02 6.26 11.30
C VAL A 133 9.04 5.62 10.31
N LEU A 134 7.97 5.01 10.83
CA LEU A 134 7.12 4.09 10.07
C LEU A 134 6.43 4.76 8.88
N THR A 135 6.03 6.02 9.02
CA THR A 135 5.32 6.75 7.96
C THR A 135 6.18 6.98 6.73
N GLU A 136 7.50 7.16 6.86
CA GLU A 136 8.39 7.46 5.73
C GLU A 136 8.38 6.37 4.64
N PRO A 137 8.72 5.10 4.93
CA PRO A 137 8.72 4.05 3.92
C PRO A 137 7.31 3.71 3.43
N LEU A 138 6.29 3.81 4.29
CA LEU A 138 4.91 3.53 3.89
C LEU A 138 4.38 4.58 2.92
N ASP A 139 4.63 5.87 3.17
CA ASP A 139 4.21 6.96 2.28
C ASP A 139 4.95 6.91 0.95
N ALA A 140 6.27 6.66 0.97
CA ALA A 140 7.06 6.49 -0.25
C ALA A 140 6.52 5.33 -1.09
N TYR A 141 6.22 4.20 -0.45
CA TYR A 141 5.66 3.03 -1.12
C TYR A 141 4.25 3.29 -1.66
N ALA A 142 3.38 3.92 -0.87
CA ALA A 142 2.02 4.27 -1.27
C ALA A 142 2.01 5.20 -2.49
N LYS A 143 2.88 6.23 -2.50
CA LYS A 143 3.04 7.13 -3.65
C LYS A 143 3.51 6.41 -4.91
N SER A 144 4.47 5.49 -4.77
CA SER A 144 4.94 4.69 -5.91
C SER A 144 3.85 3.75 -6.45
N LEU A 145 3.04 3.14 -5.58
CA LEU A 145 1.89 2.35 -6.01
C LEU A 145 0.81 3.21 -6.68
N ASP A 146 0.46 4.36 -6.09
CA ASP A 146 -0.51 5.28 -6.67
C ASP A 146 -0.10 5.72 -8.07
N SER A 147 1.16 6.11 -8.27
CA SER A 147 1.72 6.43 -9.58
C SER A 147 1.60 5.27 -10.58
N LEU A 148 1.91 4.04 -10.17
CA LEU A 148 1.76 2.85 -11.02
C LEU A 148 0.30 2.63 -11.41
N TYR A 149 -0.65 2.74 -10.48
CA TYR A 149 -2.06 2.45 -10.74
C TYR A 149 -2.81 3.57 -11.46
N GLN A 150 -2.43 4.83 -11.23
CA GLN A 150 -2.88 5.97 -12.04
C GLN A 150 -2.46 5.82 -13.50
N TRP A 151 -1.30 5.21 -13.74
CA TRP A 151 -0.91 4.82 -15.10
C TRP A 151 -1.68 3.58 -15.58
N LEU A 152 -1.78 2.51 -14.77
CA LEU A 152 -2.34 1.22 -15.19
C LEU A 152 -3.83 1.28 -15.57
N PHE A 153 -4.68 1.84 -14.69
CA PHE A 153 -6.12 1.70 -14.85
C PHE A 153 -6.70 2.42 -16.08
N PRO A 154 -6.24 3.62 -16.46
CA PRO A 154 -6.70 4.25 -17.70
C PRO A 154 -6.37 3.46 -18.97
N HIS A 155 -5.32 2.64 -18.97
CA HIS A 155 -4.98 1.82 -20.13
C HIS A 155 -6.03 0.76 -20.44
N ARG A 156 -6.89 0.39 -19.48
CA ARG A 156 -8.01 -0.53 -19.75
C ARG A 156 -8.91 -0.01 -20.86
N ASP A 157 -9.22 1.28 -20.85
CA ASP A 157 -10.11 1.88 -21.84
C ASP A 157 -9.41 2.00 -23.20
N VAL A 158 -8.08 2.11 -23.22
CA VAL A 158 -7.27 2.06 -24.44
C VAL A 158 -7.23 0.64 -25.02
N LEU A 159 -7.08 -0.38 -24.16
CA LEU A 159 -6.94 -1.77 -24.57
C LEU A 159 -8.27 -2.42 -24.96
N HIS A 160 -9.38 -2.03 -24.33
CA HIS A 160 -10.70 -2.67 -24.47
C HIS A 160 -11.82 -1.72 -24.90
N GLY A 161 -11.51 -0.46 -25.22
CA GLY A 161 -12.55 0.54 -25.52
C GLY A 161 -13.43 0.16 -26.70
N ALA A 162 -12.85 -0.48 -27.72
CA ALA A 162 -13.57 -0.93 -28.91
C ALA A 162 -14.50 -2.11 -28.60
N GLU A 163 -14.01 -3.10 -27.86
CA GLU A 163 -14.76 -4.26 -27.41
C GLU A 163 -15.91 -3.86 -26.47
N ILE A 164 -15.65 -2.94 -25.54
CA ILE A 164 -16.67 -2.39 -24.64
C ILE A 164 -17.74 -1.63 -25.43
N ALA A 165 -17.34 -0.80 -26.40
CA ALA A 165 -18.28 -0.09 -27.25
C ALA A 165 -19.16 -1.06 -28.06
N GLU A 166 -18.57 -2.13 -28.59
CA GLU A 166 -19.31 -3.14 -29.33
C GLU A 166 -20.28 -3.93 -28.45
N VAL A 167 -19.85 -4.35 -27.25
CA VAL A 167 -20.74 -5.00 -26.27
C VAL A 167 -21.91 -4.10 -25.90
N ASN A 168 -21.68 -2.80 -25.71
CA ASN A 168 -22.76 -1.85 -25.44
C ASN A 168 -23.73 -1.76 -26.62
N ARG A 169 -23.24 -1.64 -27.87
CA ARG A 169 -24.11 -1.66 -29.06
C ARG A 169 -24.95 -2.93 -29.17
N LEU A 170 -24.34 -4.09 -28.92
CA LEU A 170 -25.04 -5.37 -28.95
C LEU A 170 -26.14 -5.45 -27.87
N ARG A 171 -25.86 -4.93 -26.67
CA ARG A 171 -26.84 -4.85 -25.58
C ARG A 171 -28.00 -3.94 -25.94
N ASP A 172 -27.73 -2.78 -26.54
CA ASP A 172 -28.77 -1.83 -26.93
C ASP A 172 -29.68 -2.44 -28.01
N ARG A 173 -29.10 -3.06 -29.05
CA ARG A 173 -29.86 -3.78 -30.08
C ARG A 173 -30.71 -4.93 -29.51
N PHE A 174 -30.17 -5.67 -28.55
CA PHE A 174 -30.92 -6.73 -27.88
C PHE A 174 -32.12 -6.17 -27.10
N ASN A 175 -31.91 -5.09 -26.36
CA ASN A 175 -32.96 -4.40 -25.60
C ASN A 175 -34.05 -3.82 -26.53
N GLU A 176 -33.67 -3.25 -27.67
CA GLU A 176 -34.61 -2.77 -28.71
C GLU A 176 -35.49 -3.90 -29.22
N THR A 177 -34.90 -5.07 -29.52
CA THR A 177 -35.61 -6.25 -30.00
C THR A 177 -36.64 -6.77 -28.98
N LEU A 178 -36.31 -6.73 -27.69
CA LEU A 178 -37.22 -7.17 -26.62
C LEU A 178 -38.31 -6.17 -26.25
N THR A 179 -38.04 -4.87 -26.38
CA THR A 179 -38.94 -3.81 -25.91
C THR A 179 -39.75 -3.14 -27.03
N GLY A 180 -39.39 -3.39 -28.30
CA GLY A 180 -40.06 -2.79 -29.47
C GLY A 180 -39.87 -1.28 -29.60
N ARG A 181 -38.97 -0.68 -28.81
CA ARG A 181 -38.63 0.75 -28.87
C ARG A 181 -37.38 0.98 -29.69
N THR A 182 -37.47 1.84 -30.71
CA THR A 182 -36.31 2.38 -31.44
C THR A 182 -35.66 3.50 -30.59
N PRO A 183 -34.32 3.61 -30.55
CA PRO A 183 -33.64 4.71 -29.86
C PRO A 183 -34.01 6.07 -30.50
N PRO A 184 -33.94 7.19 -29.75
CA PRO A 184 -34.14 8.51 -30.31
C PRO A 184 -33.08 8.74 -31.40
N SER A 185 -33.52 9.14 -32.60
CA SER A 185 -32.62 9.56 -33.68
C SER A 185 -31.82 10.79 -33.25
N GLU A 186 -30.49 10.73 -33.43
CA GLU A 186 -29.56 11.86 -33.27
C GLU A 186 -29.91 13.05 -34.19
#